data_AF-A0A9N8ZNJ8-F1
#
_entry.id   AF-A0A9N8ZNJ8-F1
#
_cell.length_a   1.000
_cell.length_b   1.000
_cell.length_c   1.000
_cell.angle_alpha   90.00
_cell.angle_beta   90.00
_cell.angle_gamma   90.00
#
_symmetry.space_group_name_H-M   'P 1'
#
loop_
_entity.id
_entity.type
_entity.pdbx_description
1 polymer ?
#
loop_
_entity_poly.entity_id
_entity_poly.type
_entity_poly.pdbx_seq_one_letter_code
_entity_poly.pdbx_strand_id
1 'polypeptide(L)'
;MTIIYEFKYRTTNPLFMLFQQERSVDIVRSLIDIYQNEGYMPDGRSGLENGITQGGSNGDMVVVETYLKKLGMDIIDWELAYEALIKDAEVDPLDRGIYEGRPCSRTIEYSANDYSISLIAKELDKYDDYIKYKKRARNWENLWNPNITFNGAKGFIMPRYQDGKYHNKLDIDGSHFAFYEATSWEYSLDIPFDVKRLIELSGGPKLFEERLDKTFSNKNYQNGYYNIGNEPDFFHICLYHFIGKQYKSVEVIRDILKTKFGSGQDGIPGNDDSGAMGSWFAFNAIGLYPLAGTDIYLINSPHFNRITINLSPQITFTILAYNLTNGSNVNPYVQSVKINGKNWRKTWFRHSNIANGAIMELVMGPEPSKVWGIIGGNEDKIDVEYRVVPPSMNFIVDENDIRTRCVVCCTNTSQAKKRKQEETNNFMGEKENIINFNNVADYIYDSLLEYKNLNDDLERQVHFHLQFDIDLNSIYEHISPVEVTTKDNPYIYVANLAFHNRLKFLENMESKVMPVENLVKDILQHEKRHTLPRTWKDSNENTQYYG
;
A
#
# COMPACT_ATOMS: atom_id res chain seq x y z
N MET A 1 14.19 24.75 -17.31
CA MET A 1 14.50 23.37 -16.88
C MET A 1 13.40 22.48 -17.42
N THR A 2 13.72 21.27 -17.86
CA THR A 2 12.73 20.29 -18.32
C THR A 2 12.53 19.24 -17.25
N ILE A 3 11.28 19.02 -16.86
CA ILE A 3 10.86 18.08 -15.83
C ILE A 3 9.68 17.32 -16.41
N ILE A 4 9.86 16.04 -16.72
CA ILE A 4 8.77 15.15 -17.10
C ILE A 4 8.69 14.11 -15.99
N TYR A 5 7.58 14.10 -15.27
CA TYR A 5 7.39 13.27 -14.10
C TYR A 5 7.04 11.84 -14.44
N GLU A 6 6.31 11.58 -15.54
CA GLU A 6 6.11 10.24 -16.14
C GLU A 6 7.41 9.39 -16.11
N PHE A 7 8.54 9.99 -16.51
CA PHE A 7 9.84 9.33 -16.47
C PHE A 7 10.56 9.47 -15.11
N LYS A 8 10.50 10.65 -14.49
CA LYS A 8 11.28 10.95 -13.27
C LYS A 8 10.75 10.36 -11.98
N TYR A 9 9.45 10.06 -11.87
CA TYR A 9 8.86 9.57 -10.64
C TYR A 9 9.39 8.18 -10.28
N ARG A 10 9.65 7.34 -11.30
CA ARG A 10 10.00 5.91 -11.15
C ARG A 10 11.35 5.69 -10.47
N THR A 11 12.39 6.44 -10.83
CA THR A 11 13.75 6.28 -10.25
C THR A 11 14.48 7.60 -9.97
N THR A 12 14.33 8.64 -10.79
CA THR A 12 15.13 9.88 -10.65
C THR A 12 14.83 10.62 -9.34
N ASN A 13 13.56 10.86 -9.06
CA ASN A 13 13.14 11.56 -7.84
C ASN A 13 13.36 10.71 -6.57
N PRO A 14 13.03 9.40 -6.55
CA PRO A 14 13.40 8.51 -5.45
C PRO A 14 14.91 8.48 -5.14
N LEU A 15 15.77 8.65 -6.16
CA LEU A 15 17.21 8.75 -5.97
C LEU A 15 17.60 10.09 -5.34
N PHE A 16 17.06 11.22 -5.80
CA PHE A 16 17.29 12.51 -5.13
C PHE A 16 16.89 12.48 -3.64
N MET A 17 15.81 11.78 -3.27
CA MET A 17 15.40 11.61 -1.87
C MET A 17 16.39 10.78 -1.02
N LEU A 18 17.40 10.14 -1.64
CA LEU A 18 18.50 9.45 -0.95
C LEU A 18 19.79 10.27 -0.82
N PHE A 19 20.13 11.18 -1.75
CA PHE A 19 21.43 11.88 -1.71
C PHE A 19 21.37 13.41 -1.94
N GLN A 20 20.18 13.94 -2.23
CA GLN A 20 19.89 15.37 -2.46
C GLN A 20 18.52 15.73 -1.87
N GLN A 21 18.30 15.43 -0.59
CA GLN A 21 17.00 15.61 0.07
C GLN A 21 16.47 17.05 0.00
N GLU A 22 17.35 18.05 0.18
CA GLU A 22 17.02 19.48 0.01
C GLU A 22 16.47 19.77 -1.40
N ARG A 23 17.05 19.15 -2.44
CA ARG A 23 16.59 19.31 -3.83
C ARG A 23 15.22 18.67 -4.05
N SER A 24 14.95 17.53 -3.43
CA SER A 24 13.62 16.90 -3.47
C SER A 24 12.56 17.79 -2.81
N VAL A 25 12.88 18.42 -1.67
CA VAL A 25 12.00 19.38 -1.00
C VAL A 25 11.73 20.59 -1.88
N ASP A 26 12.74 21.18 -2.51
CA ASP A 26 12.57 22.31 -3.44
C ASP A 26 11.76 21.93 -4.70
N ILE A 27 11.87 20.69 -5.20
CA ILE A 27 11.04 20.19 -6.31
C ILE A 27 9.57 20.15 -5.89
N VAL A 28 9.24 19.61 -4.71
CA VAL A 28 7.86 19.58 -4.20
C VAL A 28 7.31 20.99 -3.96
N ARG A 29 8.10 21.89 -3.36
CA ARG A 29 7.70 23.30 -3.21
C ARG A 29 7.44 23.98 -4.56
N SER A 30 8.20 23.64 -5.60
CA SER A 30 8.00 24.14 -6.95
C SER A 30 6.72 23.58 -7.60
N LEU A 31 6.38 22.31 -7.35
CA LEU A 31 5.10 21.72 -7.80
C LEU A 31 3.90 22.46 -7.19
N ILE A 32 3.97 22.72 -5.89
CA ILE A 32 2.92 23.40 -5.12
C ILE A 32 2.76 24.88 -5.56
N ASP A 33 3.87 25.60 -5.79
CA ASP A 33 3.85 26.97 -6.31
C ASP A 33 3.24 27.03 -7.73
N ILE A 34 3.56 26.06 -8.60
CA ILE A 34 2.91 25.97 -9.93
C ILE A 34 1.41 25.71 -9.78
N TYR A 35 1.00 24.81 -8.89
CA TYR A 35 -0.41 24.58 -8.58
C TYR A 35 -1.14 25.85 -8.11
N GLN A 36 -0.54 26.65 -7.21
CA GLN A 36 -1.14 27.91 -6.76
C GLN A 36 -1.35 28.93 -7.88
N ASN A 37 -0.46 28.97 -8.88
CA ASN A 37 -0.47 29.97 -9.96
C ASN A 37 -1.21 29.49 -11.22
N GLU A 38 -1.23 28.20 -11.51
CA GLU A 38 -1.77 27.60 -12.75
C GLU A 38 -2.95 26.64 -12.50
N GLY A 39 -3.24 26.30 -11.24
CA GLY A 39 -4.40 25.51 -10.82
C GLY A 39 -4.25 23.98 -10.91
N TYR A 40 -3.07 23.48 -11.27
CA TYR A 40 -2.72 22.06 -11.41
C TYR A 40 -1.24 21.84 -11.12
N MET A 41 -0.85 20.66 -10.63
CA MET A 41 0.57 20.27 -10.70
C MET A 41 0.88 19.75 -12.12
N PRO A 42 2.08 20.04 -12.66
CA PRO A 42 2.46 19.55 -13.98
C PRO A 42 2.93 18.09 -13.91
N ASP A 43 2.38 17.20 -14.74
CA ASP A 43 3.02 15.90 -15.05
C ASP A 43 4.25 16.07 -15.96
N GLY A 44 4.32 17.18 -16.71
CA GLY A 44 5.47 17.59 -17.50
C GLY A 44 5.59 19.11 -17.63
N ARG A 45 6.81 19.64 -17.69
CA ARG A 45 7.08 21.07 -17.91
C ARG A 45 8.43 21.28 -18.60
N SER A 46 8.45 22.05 -19.68
CA SER A 46 9.68 22.42 -20.41
C SER A 46 9.77 23.93 -20.56
N GLY A 47 10.52 24.57 -19.66
CA GLY A 47 10.58 26.03 -19.61
C GLY A 47 9.25 26.64 -19.16
N LEU A 48 8.55 27.30 -20.08
CA LEU A 48 7.20 27.86 -19.85
C LEU A 48 6.08 27.00 -20.47
N GLU A 49 6.41 25.93 -21.19
CA GLU A 49 5.41 24.99 -21.71
C GLU A 49 5.04 23.99 -20.61
N ASN A 50 3.74 23.87 -20.32
CA ASN A 50 3.19 22.97 -19.32
C ASN A 50 2.47 21.80 -20.02
N GLY A 51 2.91 20.57 -19.74
CA GLY A 51 2.19 19.34 -20.06
C GLY A 51 1.48 18.86 -18.81
N ILE A 52 0.22 19.28 -18.62
CA ILE A 52 -0.52 19.03 -17.37
C ILE A 52 -0.67 17.52 -17.12
N THR A 53 -0.88 16.72 -18.19
CA THR A 53 -0.87 15.25 -18.14
C THR A 53 -0.04 14.68 -19.28
N GLN A 54 0.89 13.78 -18.99
CA GLN A 54 1.66 12.97 -19.96
C GLN A 54 1.45 11.47 -19.77
N GLY A 55 0.72 11.02 -18.76
CA GLY A 55 0.37 9.60 -18.64
C GLY A 55 -0.49 9.35 -17.42
N GLY A 56 -0.19 10.06 -16.34
CA GLY A 56 -1.02 10.18 -15.15
C GLY A 56 -1.02 11.62 -14.66
N SER A 57 -1.00 11.76 -13.34
CA SER A 57 -0.69 12.98 -12.59
C SER A 57 0.55 12.70 -11.73
N ASN A 58 1.67 12.30 -12.34
CA ASN A 58 2.77 11.66 -11.60
C ASN A 58 3.59 12.62 -10.72
N GLY A 59 3.31 13.94 -10.78
CA GLY A 59 3.68 14.87 -9.72
C GLY A 59 3.17 14.41 -8.34
N ASP A 60 1.97 13.81 -8.29
CA ASP A 60 1.36 13.26 -7.07
C ASP A 60 2.28 12.27 -6.36
N MET A 61 2.85 11.33 -7.12
CA MET A 61 3.77 10.29 -6.63
C MET A 61 4.95 10.92 -5.90
N VAL A 62 5.47 12.04 -6.42
CA VAL A 62 6.65 12.74 -5.89
C VAL A 62 6.33 13.50 -4.61
N VAL A 63 5.16 14.15 -4.55
CA VAL A 63 4.67 14.85 -3.36
C VAL A 63 4.40 13.84 -2.24
N VAL A 64 3.67 12.77 -2.53
CA VAL A 64 3.38 11.68 -1.58
C VAL A 64 4.66 11.03 -1.07
N GLU A 65 5.57 10.64 -1.96
CA GLU A 65 6.80 9.94 -1.56
C GLU A 65 7.70 10.82 -0.67
N THR A 66 7.72 12.12 -0.93
CA THR A 66 8.41 13.11 -0.07
C THR A 66 7.79 13.15 1.34
N TYR A 67 6.46 13.17 1.44
CA TYR A 67 5.74 13.13 2.72
C TYR A 67 5.97 11.82 3.48
N LEU A 68 5.84 10.68 2.82
CA LEU A 68 6.00 9.36 3.47
C LEU A 68 7.43 9.15 4.00
N LYS A 69 8.43 9.75 3.34
CA LYS A 69 9.83 9.78 3.80
C LYS A 69 10.11 10.86 4.86
N LYS A 70 9.11 11.67 5.22
CA LYS A 70 9.16 12.74 6.23
C LYS A 70 10.22 13.82 5.89
N LEU A 71 10.34 14.17 4.61
CA LEU A 71 11.26 15.19 4.13
C LEU A 71 10.57 16.56 4.04
N GLY A 72 11.18 17.62 4.56
CA GLY A 72 10.63 18.98 4.48
C GLY A 72 9.36 19.23 5.29
N MET A 73 9.14 18.46 6.38
CA MET A 73 7.95 18.54 7.25
C MET A 73 7.70 19.94 7.86
N ASP A 74 8.73 20.76 7.94
CA ASP A 74 8.76 22.10 8.52
C ASP A 74 8.79 23.24 7.48
N ILE A 75 8.87 22.90 6.17
CA ILE A 75 9.09 23.87 5.07
C ILE A 75 8.02 23.75 3.97
N ILE A 76 7.46 22.54 3.75
CA ILE A 76 6.39 22.30 2.79
C ILE A 76 5.04 22.59 3.45
N ASP A 77 4.18 23.35 2.77
CA ASP A 77 2.78 23.50 3.14
C ASP A 77 2.03 22.22 2.74
N TRP A 78 1.84 21.33 3.72
CA TRP A 78 1.22 20.02 3.49
C TRP A 78 -0.30 20.06 3.40
N GLU A 79 -0.97 21.11 3.88
CA GLU A 79 -2.40 21.30 3.68
C GLU A 79 -2.66 21.65 2.21
N LEU A 80 -1.92 22.62 1.68
CA LEU A 80 -1.95 23.03 0.28
C LEU A 80 -1.44 21.93 -0.67
N ALA A 81 -0.39 21.19 -0.29
CA ALA A 81 0.07 20.04 -1.06
C ALA A 81 -1.03 18.97 -1.18
N TYR A 82 -1.80 18.75 -0.11
CA TYR A 82 -2.94 17.83 -0.15
C TYR A 82 -4.09 18.38 -1.00
N GLU A 83 -4.36 19.69 -0.95
CA GLU A 83 -5.33 20.33 -1.86
C GLU A 83 -4.96 20.11 -3.34
N ALA A 84 -3.68 20.23 -3.68
CA ALA A 84 -3.14 19.97 -5.02
C ALA A 84 -3.34 18.51 -5.46
N LEU A 85 -3.02 17.53 -4.59
CA LEU A 85 -3.25 16.10 -4.86
C LEU A 85 -4.73 15.80 -5.14
N ILE A 86 -5.65 16.36 -4.35
CA ILE A 86 -7.09 16.17 -4.53
C ILE A 86 -7.58 16.87 -5.81
N LYS A 87 -7.02 18.05 -6.14
CA LYS A 87 -7.32 18.75 -7.39
C LYS A 87 -7.02 17.89 -8.61
N ASP A 88 -5.80 17.37 -8.70
CA ASP A 88 -5.33 16.62 -9.87
C ASP A 88 -6.07 15.27 -10.00
N ALA A 89 -6.40 14.62 -8.86
CA ALA A 89 -7.11 13.35 -8.85
C ALA A 89 -8.63 13.44 -9.14
N GLU A 90 -9.27 14.61 -8.94
CA GLU A 90 -10.73 14.78 -9.05
C GLU A 90 -11.19 15.67 -10.21
N VAL A 91 -10.35 16.59 -10.70
CA VAL A 91 -10.76 17.57 -11.72
C VAL A 91 -9.88 17.46 -12.95
N ASP A 92 -10.29 16.63 -13.90
CA ASP A 92 -9.61 16.46 -15.19
C ASP A 92 -9.38 17.81 -15.92
N PRO A 93 -8.15 18.09 -16.41
CA PRO A 93 -7.83 19.33 -17.09
C PRO A 93 -8.48 19.43 -18.48
N LEU A 94 -8.83 20.66 -18.89
CA LEU A 94 -9.49 20.93 -20.17
C LEU A 94 -8.59 20.70 -21.40
N ASP A 95 -7.27 20.72 -21.21
CA ASP A 95 -6.27 20.35 -22.22
C ASP A 95 -5.46 19.15 -21.68
N ARG A 96 -5.60 18.01 -22.37
CA ARG A 96 -4.96 16.73 -22.05
C ARG A 96 -3.69 16.49 -22.91
N GLY A 97 -3.29 17.46 -23.72
CA GLY A 97 -2.15 17.35 -24.63
C GLY A 97 -2.27 16.18 -25.62
N ILE A 98 -1.13 15.56 -25.92
CA ILE A 98 -0.98 14.54 -26.97
C ILE A 98 -1.67 13.19 -26.62
N TYR A 99 -2.18 13.03 -25.39
CA TYR A 99 -2.56 11.74 -24.80
C TYR A 99 -4.06 11.44 -24.79
N GLU A 100 -4.86 12.12 -25.62
CA GLU A 100 -6.29 11.82 -25.81
C GLU A 100 -6.58 10.40 -26.35
N GLY A 101 -5.55 9.66 -26.79
CA GLY A 101 -5.68 8.31 -27.37
C GLY A 101 -4.90 7.19 -26.67
N ARG A 102 -4.65 7.26 -25.35
CA ARG A 102 -3.88 6.24 -24.59
C ARG A 102 -4.60 5.72 -23.32
N PRO A 103 -5.81 5.15 -23.45
CA PRO A 103 -6.68 4.86 -22.30
C PRO A 103 -6.13 3.81 -21.33
N CYS A 104 -5.32 2.86 -21.80
CA CYS A 104 -4.78 1.82 -20.92
C CYS A 104 -3.71 2.38 -20.00
N SER A 105 -2.66 2.99 -20.55
CA SER A 105 -1.58 3.62 -19.77
C SER A 105 -2.14 4.58 -18.72
N ARG A 106 -3.08 5.45 -19.12
CA ARG A 106 -3.76 6.37 -18.18
C ARG A 106 -4.47 5.66 -17.04
N THR A 107 -5.14 4.54 -17.30
CA THR A 107 -5.83 3.79 -16.24
C THR A 107 -4.84 3.12 -15.27
N ILE A 108 -3.65 2.71 -15.75
CA ILE A 108 -2.60 2.14 -14.90
C ILE A 108 -1.93 3.23 -14.07
N GLU A 109 -1.49 4.33 -14.69
CA GLU A 109 -0.80 5.43 -13.99
C GLU A 109 -1.74 6.08 -12.96
N TYR A 110 -3.00 6.39 -13.31
CA TYR A 110 -3.97 6.90 -12.33
C TYR A 110 -4.26 5.91 -11.20
N SER A 111 -4.20 4.60 -11.44
CA SER A 111 -4.32 3.60 -10.37
C SER A 111 -3.11 3.67 -9.41
N ALA A 112 -1.91 3.96 -9.91
CA ALA A 112 -0.72 4.20 -9.08
C ALA A 112 -0.78 5.54 -8.33
N ASN A 113 -1.26 6.61 -8.99
CA ASN A 113 -1.43 7.93 -8.39
C ASN A 113 -2.48 7.86 -7.24
N ASP A 114 -3.65 7.27 -7.50
CA ASP A 114 -4.69 7.01 -6.49
C ASP A 114 -4.15 6.16 -5.33
N TYR A 115 -3.38 5.11 -5.60
CA TYR A 115 -2.78 4.33 -4.52
C TYR A 115 -1.89 5.19 -3.60
N SER A 116 -1.04 6.03 -4.19
CA SER A 116 -0.14 6.92 -3.45
C SER A 116 -0.92 7.97 -2.65
N ILE A 117 -1.95 8.58 -3.23
CA ILE A 117 -2.84 9.51 -2.51
C ILE A 117 -3.50 8.82 -1.31
N SER A 118 -3.87 7.54 -1.42
CA SER A 118 -4.39 6.79 -0.28
C SER A 118 -3.38 6.68 0.88
N LEU A 119 -2.08 6.54 0.59
CA LEU A 119 -1.05 6.43 1.63
C LEU A 119 -0.90 7.73 2.45
N ILE A 120 -0.83 8.88 1.78
CA ILE A 120 -0.79 10.17 2.50
C ILE A 120 -2.12 10.49 3.19
N ALA A 121 -3.26 10.12 2.60
CA ALA A 121 -4.57 10.29 3.24
C ALA A 121 -4.66 9.53 4.57
N LYS A 122 -4.15 8.28 4.63
CA LYS A 122 -4.07 7.52 5.88
C LYS A 122 -3.17 8.19 6.92
N GLU A 123 -2.02 8.73 6.52
CA GLU A 123 -1.07 9.41 7.41
C GLU A 123 -1.49 10.85 7.81
N LEU A 124 -2.64 11.32 7.32
CA LEU A 124 -3.28 12.60 7.66
C LEU A 124 -4.65 12.40 8.32
N ASP A 125 -4.97 11.17 8.74
CA ASP A 125 -6.26 10.78 9.33
C ASP A 125 -7.50 11.08 8.44
N LYS A 126 -7.30 11.18 7.13
CA LYS A 126 -8.35 11.40 6.10
C LYS A 126 -8.90 10.06 5.61
N TYR A 127 -9.58 9.33 6.49
CA TYR A 127 -10.01 7.95 6.24
C TYR A 127 -11.00 7.76 5.09
N ASP A 128 -11.90 8.72 4.84
CA ASP A 128 -12.82 8.66 3.69
C ASP A 128 -12.05 8.69 2.36
N ASP A 129 -11.07 9.58 2.25
CA ASP A 129 -10.19 9.68 1.09
C ASP A 129 -9.27 8.44 0.99
N TYR A 130 -8.74 7.93 2.10
CA TYR A 130 -8.01 6.64 2.11
C TYR A 130 -8.83 5.51 1.48
N ILE A 131 -10.08 5.32 1.93
CA ILE A 131 -10.97 4.27 1.44
C ILE A 131 -11.31 4.50 -0.04
N LYS A 132 -11.62 5.74 -0.42
CA LYS A 132 -11.94 6.16 -1.79
C LYS A 132 -10.79 5.90 -2.76
N TYR A 133 -9.60 6.43 -2.49
CA TYR A 133 -8.46 6.33 -3.38
C TYR A 133 -7.87 4.91 -3.40
N LYS A 134 -7.86 4.18 -2.27
CA LYS A 134 -7.49 2.76 -2.27
C LYS A 134 -8.45 1.88 -3.07
N LYS A 135 -9.75 2.25 -3.15
CA LYS A 135 -10.70 1.61 -4.05
C LYS A 135 -10.44 1.98 -5.51
N ARG A 136 -10.22 3.26 -5.82
CA ARG A 136 -9.92 3.73 -7.18
C ARG A 136 -8.60 3.14 -7.71
N ALA A 137 -7.61 2.91 -6.85
CA ALA A 137 -6.36 2.23 -7.17
C ALA A 137 -6.53 0.81 -7.76
N ARG A 138 -7.71 0.18 -7.63
CA ARG A 138 -8.01 -1.11 -8.29
C ARG A 138 -8.64 -0.96 -9.68
N ASN A 139 -8.76 0.26 -10.20
CA ASN A 139 -9.40 0.52 -11.49
C ASN A 139 -8.68 -0.13 -12.68
N TRP A 140 -7.38 -0.44 -12.56
CA TRP A 140 -6.66 -1.26 -13.54
C TRP A 140 -7.32 -2.61 -13.82
N GLU A 141 -7.96 -3.24 -12.82
CA GLU A 141 -8.68 -4.52 -13.00
C GLU A 141 -9.86 -4.38 -14.00
N ASN A 142 -10.42 -3.18 -14.18
CA ASN A 142 -11.50 -2.95 -15.14
C ASN A 142 -11.07 -3.19 -16.60
N LEU A 143 -9.76 -3.10 -16.89
CA LEU A 143 -9.15 -3.36 -18.19
C LEU A 143 -8.51 -4.74 -18.30
N TRP A 144 -8.37 -5.49 -17.20
CA TRP A 144 -7.80 -6.83 -17.22
C TRP A 144 -8.77 -7.81 -17.90
N ASN A 145 -8.39 -8.32 -19.07
CA ASN A 145 -9.14 -9.36 -19.78
C ASN A 145 -8.60 -10.75 -19.41
N PRO A 146 -9.26 -11.54 -18.55
CA PRO A 146 -8.77 -12.84 -18.09
C PRO A 146 -8.89 -13.95 -19.14
N ASN A 147 -9.59 -13.69 -20.26
CA ASN A 147 -9.89 -14.69 -21.29
C ASN A 147 -8.83 -14.76 -22.40
N ILE A 148 -7.86 -13.85 -22.42
CA ILE A 148 -6.73 -13.87 -23.35
C ILE A 148 -5.58 -14.66 -22.75
N THR A 149 -5.03 -15.57 -23.56
CA THR A 149 -3.73 -16.19 -23.33
C THR A 149 -2.88 -15.95 -24.56
N PHE A 150 -1.67 -15.43 -24.38
CA PHE A 150 -0.74 -15.12 -25.46
C PHE A 150 0.67 -15.58 -25.07
N ASN A 151 1.29 -16.40 -25.92
CA ASN A 151 2.63 -16.97 -25.71
C ASN A 151 2.90 -17.56 -24.31
N GLY A 152 1.88 -18.22 -23.74
CA GLY A 152 1.92 -18.89 -22.43
C GLY A 152 1.46 -18.02 -21.26
N ALA A 153 1.53 -16.69 -21.39
CA ALA A 153 1.02 -15.78 -20.36
C ALA A 153 -0.51 -15.68 -20.42
N LYS A 154 -1.15 -15.71 -19.25
CA LYS A 154 -2.60 -15.58 -19.08
C LYS A 154 -2.95 -14.17 -18.59
N GLY A 155 -3.97 -13.58 -19.19
CA GLY A 155 -4.56 -12.31 -18.80
C GLY A 155 -3.72 -11.09 -19.21
N PHE A 156 -4.40 -10.08 -19.74
CA PHE A 156 -3.77 -8.87 -20.28
C PHE A 156 -4.67 -7.65 -20.09
N ILE A 157 -4.05 -6.50 -19.86
CA ILE A 157 -4.70 -5.19 -19.96
C ILE A 157 -5.11 -4.97 -21.43
N MET A 158 -6.38 -4.65 -21.64
CA MET A 158 -6.94 -4.35 -22.96
C MET A 158 -7.90 -3.15 -22.88
N PRO A 159 -7.95 -2.28 -23.90
CA PRO A 159 -8.93 -1.21 -23.92
C PRO A 159 -10.34 -1.77 -23.85
N ARG A 160 -11.22 -1.02 -23.19
CA ARG A 160 -12.61 -1.38 -22.98
C ARG A 160 -13.50 -0.23 -23.43
N TYR A 161 -14.49 -0.53 -24.26
CA TYR A 161 -15.47 0.44 -24.70
C TYR A 161 -16.44 0.80 -23.56
N GLN A 162 -17.15 1.92 -23.70
CA GLN A 162 -18.14 2.39 -22.73
C GLN A 162 -19.27 1.38 -22.47
N ASP A 163 -19.57 0.50 -23.43
CA ASP A 163 -20.54 -0.59 -23.29
C ASP A 163 -20.00 -1.82 -22.54
N GLY A 164 -18.76 -1.74 -22.04
CA GLY A 164 -18.11 -2.79 -21.27
C GLY A 164 -17.47 -3.91 -22.10
N LYS A 165 -17.47 -3.85 -23.43
CA LYS A 165 -16.75 -4.83 -24.28
C LYS A 165 -15.27 -4.50 -24.40
N TYR A 166 -14.41 -5.53 -24.42
CA TYR A 166 -12.99 -5.36 -24.74
C TYR A 166 -12.78 -5.07 -26.23
N HIS A 167 -11.68 -4.38 -26.55
CA HIS A 167 -11.19 -4.23 -27.91
C HIS A 167 -10.89 -5.59 -28.55
N ASN A 168 -11.06 -5.71 -29.87
CA ASN A 168 -10.90 -6.99 -30.59
C ASN A 168 -9.45 -7.36 -30.92
N LYS A 169 -8.54 -6.37 -30.90
CA LYS A 169 -7.08 -6.53 -31.06
C LYS A 169 -6.37 -6.35 -29.72
N LEU A 170 -5.45 -7.26 -29.40
CA LEU A 170 -4.43 -7.10 -28.36
C LEU A 170 -3.28 -6.24 -28.92
N ASP A 171 -2.93 -5.14 -28.27
CA ASP A 171 -1.80 -4.27 -28.68
C ASP A 171 -0.49 -4.91 -28.25
N ILE A 172 0.08 -5.76 -29.10
CA ILE A 172 1.30 -6.55 -28.83
C ILE A 172 2.42 -6.28 -29.83
N ASP A 173 2.14 -5.42 -30.80
CA ASP A 173 2.98 -5.06 -31.94
C ASP A 173 3.51 -3.62 -31.86
N GLY A 174 3.33 -2.94 -30.71
CA GLY A 174 3.70 -1.53 -30.55
C GLY A 174 2.88 -0.61 -31.44
N SER A 175 1.59 -0.94 -31.66
CA SER A 175 0.72 -0.09 -32.50
C SER A 175 0.21 1.15 -31.77
N HIS A 176 0.48 1.25 -30.46
CA HIS A 176 0.27 2.40 -29.58
C HIS A 176 -1.16 2.97 -29.56
N PHE A 177 -2.18 2.26 -30.08
CA PHE A 177 -3.57 2.77 -30.03
C PHE A 177 -4.17 2.72 -28.62
N ALA A 178 -3.53 1.97 -27.72
CA ALA A 178 -3.99 1.70 -26.37
C ALA A 178 -2.99 2.17 -25.29
N PHE A 179 -1.70 2.00 -25.58
CA PHE A 179 -0.59 2.18 -24.65
C PHE A 179 0.40 3.21 -25.16
N TYR A 180 0.91 4.05 -24.24
CA TYR A 180 1.96 5.00 -24.54
C TYR A 180 3.33 4.31 -24.51
N GLU A 181 4.06 4.42 -25.62
CA GLU A 181 5.44 3.94 -25.88
C GLU A 181 5.77 2.45 -25.61
N ALA A 182 4.86 1.68 -25.01
CA ALA A 182 4.97 0.25 -24.75
C ALA A 182 3.75 -0.52 -25.29
N THR A 183 3.68 -1.82 -24.98
CA THR A 183 2.63 -2.76 -25.37
C THR A 183 1.76 -3.21 -24.20
N SER A 184 0.70 -3.97 -24.52
CA SER A 184 -0.11 -4.70 -23.54
C SER A 184 0.72 -5.72 -22.74
N TRP A 185 1.82 -6.28 -23.25
CA TRP A 185 2.62 -7.21 -22.45
C TRP A 185 3.26 -6.50 -21.26
N GLU A 186 3.90 -5.36 -21.55
CA GLU A 186 4.64 -4.50 -20.65
C GLU A 186 3.71 -3.86 -19.61
N TYR A 187 2.67 -3.13 -20.03
CA TYR A 187 1.70 -2.52 -19.10
C TYR A 187 0.83 -3.52 -18.31
N SER A 188 0.79 -4.80 -18.71
CA SER A 188 0.18 -5.84 -17.87
C SER A 188 1.11 -6.35 -16.76
N LEU A 189 2.35 -5.85 -16.68
CA LEU A 189 3.31 -6.11 -15.61
C LEU A 189 3.60 -4.86 -14.76
N ASP A 190 3.32 -3.66 -15.27
CA ASP A 190 3.54 -2.38 -14.59
C ASP A 190 2.46 -2.04 -13.54
N ILE A 191 2.20 -2.98 -12.61
CA ILE A 191 1.25 -2.81 -11.50
C ILE A 191 2.00 -2.82 -10.15
N PRO A 192 2.95 -1.89 -9.90
CA PRO A 192 3.82 -1.91 -8.70
C PRO A 192 3.05 -1.83 -7.38
N PHE A 193 1.86 -1.23 -7.41
CA PHE A 193 0.98 -1.02 -6.27
C PHE A 193 -0.01 -2.20 -6.02
N ASP A 194 -0.07 -3.24 -6.85
CA ASP A 194 -0.96 -4.39 -6.59
C ASP A 194 -0.43 -5.72 -7.16
N VAL A 195 0.88 -5.95 -6.99
CA VAL A 195 1.56 -7.11 -7.56
C VAL A 195 0.98 -8.45 -7.07
N LYS A 196 0.47 -8.54 -5.83
CA LYS A 196 -0.21 -9.76 -5.36
C LYS A 196 -1.42 -10.09 -6.21
N ARG A 197 -2.28 -9.10 -6.47
CA ARG A 197 -3.45 -9.27 -7.31
C ARG A 197 -3.10 -9.57 -8.76
N LEU A 198 -2.03 -8.95 -9.28
CA LEU A 198 -1.46 -9.28 -10.59
C LEU A 198 -1.01 -10.75 -10.66
N ILE A 199 -0.36 -11.28 -9.61
CA ILE A 199 0.03 -12.71 -9.52
C ILE A 199 -1.21 -13.61 -9.52
N GLU A 200 -2.24 -13.29 -8.71
CA GLU A 200 -3.52 -14.03 -8.69
C GLU A 200 -4.16 -14.09 -10.08
N LEU A 201 -4.33 -12.93 -10.72
CA LEU A 201 -4.98 -12.79 -12.02
C LEU A 201 -4.17 -13.43 -13.16
N SER A 202 -2.84 -13.46 -13.05
CA SER A 202 -1.94 -14.21 -13.95
C SER A 202 -2.02 -15.73 -13.78
N GLY A 203 -2.75 -16.23 -12.77
CA GLY A 203 -2.91 -17.66 -12.50
C GLY A 203 -1.98 -18.23 -11.43
N GLY A 204 -1.44 -17.38 -10.56
CA GLY A 204 -0.62 -17.75 -9.41
C GLY A 204 0.90 -17.76 -9.68
N PRO A 205 1.72 -17.93 -8.62
CA PRO A 205 3.16 -17.68 -8.67
C PRO A 205 3.92 -18.43 -9.76
N LYS A 206 3.52 -19.67 -10.08
CA LYS A 206 4.18 -20.48 -11.13
C LYS A 206 3.98 -19.91 -12.53
N LEU A 207 2.73 -19.60 -12.91
CA LEU A 207 2.43 -19.04 -14.24
C LEU A 207 2.97 -17.61 -14.36
N PHE A 208 3.06 -16.88 -13.25
CA PHE A 208 3.74 -15.60 -13.20
C PHE A 208 5.26 -15.73 -13.37
N GLU A 209 5.91 -16.71 -12.75
CA GLU A 209 7.33 -17.03 -12.98
C GLU A 209 7.59 -17.35 -14.46
N GLU A 210 6.74 -18.18 -15.08
CA GLU A 210 6.83 -18.53 -16.51
C GLU A 210 6.63 -17.29 -17.42
N ARG A 211 5.74 -16.36 -17.05
CA ARG A 211 5.56 -15.07 -17.75
C ARG A 211 6.79 -14.17 -17.64
N LEU A 212 7.40 -14.06 -16.46
CA LEU A 212 8.62 -13.26 -16.27
C LEU A 212 9.81 -13.90 -17.01
N ASP A 213 9.98 -15.22 -16.92
CA ASP A 213 11.02 -15.96 -17.67
C ASP A 213 10.87 -15.76 -19.19
N LYS A 214 9.62 -15.68 -19.68
CA LYS A 214 9.33 -15.33 -21.08
C LYS A 214 9.66 -13.87 -21.40
N THR A 215 9.36 -12.95 -20.48
CA THR A 215 9.63 -11.50 -20.59
C THR A 215 11.13 -11.26 -20.80
N PHE A 216 11.98 -11.85 -19.96
CA PHE A 216 13.45 -11.68 -20.00
C PHE A 216 14.19 -12.74 -20.83
N SER A 217 13.47 -13.49 -21.68
CA SER A 217 14.06 -14.53 -22.54
C SER A 217 14.94 -13.95 -23.66
N ASN A 218 14.60 -12.74 -24.14
CA ASN A 218 15.38 -12.03 -25.16
C ASN A 218 16.49 -11.19 -24.51
N LYS A 219 17.74 -11.67 -24.62
CA LYS A 219 18.94 -11.02 -24.03
C LYS A 219 19.39 -9.74 -24.74
N ASN A 220 18.68 -9.30 -25.77
CA ASN A 220 18.85 -7.93 -26.28
C ASN A 220 18.22 -6.88 -25.37
N TYR A 221 17.21 -7.24 -24.55
CA TYR A 221 16.56 -6.35 -23.58
C TYR A 221 16.01 -5.02 -24.13
N GLN A 222 15.90 -4.85 -25.44
CA GLN A 222 15.49 -3.60 -26.12
C GLN A 222 14.38 -3.88 -27.17
N ASN A 223 13.74 -5.05 -27.09
CA ASN A 223 12.66 -5.49 -27.99
C ASN A 223 12.00 -6.80 -27.53
N GLY A 224 10.79 -7.04 -28.04
CA GLY A 224 10.01 -8.26 -27.81
C GLY A 224 8.97 -8.06 -26.71
N TYR A 225 9.31 -8.42 -25.47
CA TYR A 225 8.44 -8.29 -24.30
C TYR A 225 9.03 -7.43 -23.19
N TYR A 226 10.23 -6.91 -23.42
CA TYR A 226 10.95 -6.09 -22.48
C TYR A 226 11.90 -5.12 -23.20
N ASN A 227 11.88 -3.85 -22.78
CA ASN A 227 12.74 -2.79 -23.26
C ASN A 227 13.29 -1.95 -22.10
N ILE A 228 14.54 -2.20 -21.68
CA ILE A 228 15.23 -1.37 -20.67
C ILE A 228 15.44 0.09 -21.12
N GLY A 229 15.34 0.37 -22.43
CA GLY A 229 15.39 1.73 -22.96
C GLY A 229 14.07 2.49 -22.87
N ASN A 230 13.11 2.03 -22.04
CA ASN A 230 11.80 2.64 -21.83
C ASN A 230 11.35 2.47 -20.36
N GLU A 231 10.70 3.50 -19.81
CA GLU A 231 10.40 3.65 -18.38
C GLU A 231 9.30 2.73 -17.80
N PRO A 232 8.21 2.37 -18.51
CA PRO A 232 7.20 1.43 -18.01
C PRO A 232 7.77 0.08 -17.56
N ASP A 233 8.91 -0.30 -18.12
CA ASP A 233 9.57 -1.59 -17.90
C ASP A 233 10.51 -1.62 -16.70
N PHE A 234 10.92 -0.46 -16.19
CA PHE A 234 11.97 -0.33 -15.17
C PHE A 234 11.75 -1.22 -13.93
N PHE A 235 10.49 -1.42 -13.53
CA PHE A 235 10.12 -2.20 -12.36
C PHE A 235 10.00 -3.71 -12.64
N HIS A 236 9.75 -4.15 -13.88
CA HIS A 236 9.31 -5.52 -14.17
C HIS A 236 10.31 -6.59 -13.70
N ILE A 237 11.60 -6.29 -13.74
CA ILE A 237 12.64 -7.23 -13.27
C ILE A 237 12.51 -7.51 -11.77
N CYS A 238 12.02 -6.54 -11.00
CA CYS A 238 11.81 -6.69 -9.56
C CYS A 238 10.57 -7.53 -9.20
N LEU A 239 9.71 -7.87 -10.16
CA LEU A 239 8.52 -8.71 -9.93
C LEU A 239 8.87 -10.12 -9.41
N TYR A 240 10.06 -10.64 -9.70
CA TYR A 240 10.53 -11.91 -9.12
C TYR A 240 10.68 -11.89 -7.59
N HIS A 241 10.85 -10.71 -6.95
CA HIS A 241 10.82 -10.60 -5.49
C HIS A 241 9.49 -11.12 -4.93
N PHE A 242 8.39 -10.71 -5.56
CA PHE A 242 7.02 -10.98 -5.11
C PHE A 242 6.61 -12.46 -5.19
N ILE A 243 7.46 -13.32 -5.78
CA ILE A 243 7.26 -14.78 -5.87
C ILE A 243 8.42 -15.61 -5.26
N GLY A 244 9.29 -15.04 -4.42
CA GLY A 244 10.35 -15.83 -3.77
C GLY A 244 11.57 -16.10 -4.64
N LYS A 245 11.76 -15.31 -5.72
CA LYS A 245 12.76 -15.54 -6.78
C LYS A 245 13.69 -14.35 -6.99
N GLN A 246 13.95 -13.54 -5.95
CA GLN A 246 14.81 -12.34 -6.01
C GLN A 246 16.15 -12.57 -6.75
N TYR A 247 16.72 -13.78 -6.65
CA TYR A 247 17.94 -14.15 -7.37
C TYR A 247 17.83 -14.05 -8.91
N LYS A 248 16.63 -14.28 -9.49
CA LYS A 248 16.36 -14.06 -10.92
C LYS A 248 16.34 -12.58 -11.30
N SER A 249 15.86 -11.70 -10.42
CA SER A 249 16.04 -10.25 -10.60
C SER A 249 17.52 -9.91 -10.70
N VAL A 250 18.33 -10.45 -9.77
CA VAL A 250 19.78 -10.24 -9.74
C VAL A 250 20.44 -10.73 -11.03
N GLU A 251 20.10 -11.92 -11.53
CA GLU A 251 20.64 -12.46 -12.79
C GLU A 251 20.37 -11.51 -13.98
N VAL A 252 19.13 -11.06 -14.15
CA VAL A 252 18.73 -10.16 -15.25
C VAL A 252 19.37 -8.77 -15.10
N ILE A 253 19.38 -8.19 -13.90
CA ILE A 253 20.02 -6.90 -13.61
C ILE A 253 21.52 -6.94 -13.92
N ARG A 254 22.22 -8.00 -13.48
CA ARG A 254 23.67 -8.15 -13.71
C ARG A 254 24.00 -8.26 -15.19
N ASP A 255 23.18 -8.95 -15.98
CA ASP A 255 23.36 -9.08 -17.42
C ASP A 255 23.09 -7.74 -18.14
N ILE A 256 22.02 -7.03 -17.78
CA ILE A 256 21.70 -5.70 -18.33
C ILE A 256 22.80 -4.69 -18.02
N LEU A 257 23.21 -4.53 -16.76
CA LEU A 257 24.26 -3.57 -16.37
C LEU A 257 25.61 -3.86 -17.05
N LYS A 258 25.87 -5.12 -17.42
CA LYS A 258 27.07 -5.54 -18.13
C LYS A 258 26.99 -5.35 -19.66
N THR A 259 25.80 -5.44 -20.26
CA THR A 259 25.62 -5.54 -21.73
C THR A 259 24.88 -4.36 -22.36
N LYS A 260 24.26 -3.48 -21.55
CA LYS A 260 23.40 -2.38 -21.98
C LYS A 260 23.85 -1.00 -21.50
N PHE A 261 24.79 -0.95 -20.56
CA PHE A 261 25.36 0.28 -20.02
C PHE A 261 26.88 0.31 -20.23
N GLY A 262 27.43 1.49 -20.47
CA GLY A 262 28.85 1.71 -20.70
C GLY A 262 29.23 3.19 -20.62
N SER A 263 30.53 3.49 -20.65
CA SER A 263 31.07 4.86 -20.59
C SER A 263 31.35 5.49 -21.96
N GLY A 264 30.87 4.87 -23.05
CA GLY A 264 31.02 5.36 -24.41
C GLY A 264 29.87 6.28 -24.85
N GLN A 265 29.92 6.73 -26.11
CA GLN A 265 28.88 7.58 -26.69
C GLN A 265 27.50 6.91 -26.71
N ASP A 266 27.45 5.62 -27.07
CA ASP A 266 26.24 4.78 -27.04
C ASP A 266 26.13 4.03 -25.69
N GLY A 267 26.45 4.72 -24.59
CA GLY A 267 26.63 4.14 -23.25
C GLY A 267 25.34 3.84 -22.48
N ILE A 268 24.18 4.15 -23.04
CA ILE A 268 22.84 3.93 -22.45
C ILE A 268 21.91 3.28 -23.47
N PRO A 269 20.92 2.48 -23.05
CA PRO A 269 20.12 1.65 -23.95
C PRO A 269 18.93 2.35 -24.62
N GLY A 270 18.69 3.62 -24.31
CA GLY A 270 17.61 4.45 -24.81
C GLY A 270 17.94 5.94 -24.61
N ASN A 271 16.92 6.79 -24.67
CA ASN A 271 17.05 8.17 -24.21
C ASN A 271 17.35 8.17 -22.69
N ASP A 272 18.07 9.19 -22.17
CA ASP A 272 18.28 9.30 -20.71
C ASP A 272 17.05 9.85 -19.97
N ASP A 273 16.11 10.46 -20.71
CA ASP A 273 14.86 11.06 -20.23
C ASP A 273 15.00 11.83 -18.91
N SER A 274 15.98 12.73 -18.95
CA SER A 274 16.33 13.65 -17.86
C SER A 274 16.77 12.94 -16.57
N GLY A 275 17.52 11.85 -16.70
CA GLY A 275 18.15 11.09 -15.62
C GLY A 275 17.45 9.77 -15.26
N ALA A 276 16.44 9.35 -16.01
CA ALA A 276 15.70 8.11 -15.77
C ALA A 276 16.61 6.88 -15.93
N MET A 277 17.29 6.73 -17.07
CA MET A 277 18.26 5.65 -17.30
C MET A 277 19.43 5.70 -16.32
N GLY A 278 20.01 6.90 -16.12
CA GLY A 278 21.12 7.08 -15.18
C GLY A 278 20.75 6.73 -13.73
N SER A 279 19.53 7.05 -13.29
CA SER A 279 19.06 6.72 -11.93
C SER A 279 18.67 5.25 -11.78
N TRP A 280 18.10 4.62 -12.81
CA TRP A 280 17.87 3.17 -12.85
C TRP A 280 19.19 2.39 -12.72
N PHE A 281 20.22 2.81 -13.47
CA PHE A 281 21.58 2.26 -13.34
C PHE A 281 22.11 2.47 -11.93
N ALA A 282 22.04 3.69 -11.39
CA ALA A 282 22.58 4.01 -10.07
C ALA A 282 21.98 3.15 -8.96
N PHE A 283 20.65 3.01 -8.92
CA PHE A 283 19.95 2.16 -7.96
C PHE A 283 20.40 0.70 -8.03
N ASN A 284 20.40 0.11 -9.22
CA ASN A 284 20.78 -1.29 -9.38
C ASN A 284 22.29 -1.52 -9.17
N ALA A 285 23.14 -0.53 -9.44
CA ALA A 285 24.56 -0.56 -9.12
C ALA A 285 24.82 -0.54 -7.60
N ILE A 286 24.08 0.26 -6.83
CA ILE A 286 24.13 0.21 -5.35
C ILE A 286 23.38 -0.99 -4.75
N GLY A 287 22.71 -1.80 -5.58
CA GLY A 287 22.03 -3.02 -5.18
C GLY A 287 20.64 -2.80 -4.58
N LEU A 288 19.97 -1.69 -4.89
CA LEU A 288 18.63 -1.34 -4.42
C LEU A 288 17.68 -1.05 -5.60
N TYR A 289 16.38 -0.93 -5.33
CA TYR A 289 15.40 -0.39 -6.26
C TYR A 289 14.24 0.27 -5.50
N PRO A 290 13.77 1.48 -5.87
CA PRO A 290 12.67 2.15 -5.17
C PRO A 290 11.30 1.61 -5.60
N LEU A 291 10.34 1.54 -4.69
CA LEU A 291 8.92 1.40 -5.06
C LEU A 291 8.30 2.80 -5.03
N ALA A 292 8.35 3.50 -6.17
CA ALA A 292 7.96 4.90 -6.27
C ALA A 292 6.52 5.18 -5.80
N GLY A 293 6.28 6.37 -5.26
CA GLY A 293 5.05 6.73 -4.55
C GLY A 293 4.97 6.16 -3.12
N THR A 294 5.99 5.43 -2.66
CA THR A 294 6.04 4.81 -1.32
C THR A 294 7.39 5.03 -0.64
N ASP A 295 7.49 4.81 0.67
CA ASP A 295 8.77 4.84 1.39
C ASP A 295 9.60 3.54 1.26
N ILE A 296 9.23 2.61 0.36
CA ILE A 296 9.82 1.26 0.28
C ILE A 296 10.96 1.18 -0.74
N TYR A 297 12.01 0.44 -0.37
CA TYR A 297 13.10 0.04 -1.25
C TYR A 297 13.24 -1.49 -1.25
N LEU A 298 13.39 -2.08 -2.43
CA LEU A 298 13.76 -3.48 -2.64
C LEU A 298 15.28 -3.65 -2.59
N ILE A 299 15.74 -4.81 -2.10
CA ILE A 299 17.15 -5.17 -1.94
C ILE A 299 17.52 -6.12 -3.08
N ASN A 300 18.21 -5.60 -4.09
CA ASN A 300 18.78 -6.34 -5.21
C ASN A 300 20.18 -6.87 -4.82
N SER A 301 21.23 -6.54 -5.58
CA SER A 301 22.59 -7.01 -5.33
C SER A 301 23.63 -5.97 -5.75
N PRO A 302 24.50 -5.50 -4.83
CA PRO A 302 25.37 -4.36 -5.09
C PRO A 302 26.58 -4.73 -5.97
N HIS A 303 27.03 -3.77 -6.78
CA HIS A 303 28.24 -3.88 -7.60
C HIS A 303 29.52 -3.50 -6.85
N PHE A 304 29.39 -2.89 -5.67
CA PHE A 304 30.49 -2.42 -4.85
C PHE A 304 30.45 -3.08 -3.47
N ASN A 305 31.62 -3.43 -2.93
CA ASN A 305 31.74 -4.07 -1.61
C ASN A 305 31.44 -3.11 -0.45
N ARG A 306 31.52 -1.80 -0.69
CA ARG A 306 31.12 -0.74 0.23
C ARG A 306 30.51 0.42 -0.56
N ILE A 307 29.33 0.86 -0.12
CA ILE A 307 28.64 2.05 -0.61
C ILE A 307 28.34 2.92 0.62
N THR A 308 28.55 4.23 0.52
CA THR A 308 28.16 5.19 1.56
C THR A 308 27.40 6.32 0.90
N ILE A 309 26.15 6.50 1.32
CA ILE A 309 25.21 7.51 0.85
C ILE A 309 25.04 8.51 1.99
N ASN A 310 25.33 9.78 1.72
CA ASN A 310 25.05 10.85 2.67
C ASN A 310 23.59 11.30 2.42
N LEU A 311 22.68 10.93 3.31
CA LEU A 311 21.27 11.34 3.24
C LEU A 311 21.15 12.85 3.50
N SER A 312 21.94 13.32 4.49
CA SER A 312 22.21 14.71 4.79
C SER A 312 23.70 14.89 5.14
N PRO A 313 24.20 16.11 5.37
CA PRO A 313 25.61 16.33 5.74
C PRO A 313 26.05 15.65 7.05
N GLN A 314 25.10 15.25 7.91
CA GLN A 314 25.37 14.55 9.19
C GLN A 314 24.87 13.10 9.21
N ILE A 315 24.00 12.70 8.28
CA ILE A 315 23.32 11.40 8.31
C ILE A 315 23.79 10.54 7.14
N THR A 316 24.37 9.38 7.45
CA THR A 316 24.91 8.45 6.45
C THR A 316 24.22 7.09 6.48
N PHE A 317 23.85 6.58 5.30
CA PHE A 317 23.48 5.19 5.10
C PHE A 317 24.63 4.45 4.39
N THR A 318 25.14 3.37 4.99
CA THR A 318 26.23 2.56 4.44
C THR A 318 25.75 1.14 4.14
N ILE A 319 26.09 0.63 2.96
CA ILE A 319 25.91 -0.79 2.58
C ILE A 319 27.29 -1.44 2.56
N LEU A 320 27.45 -2.56 3.28
CA LEU A 320 28.67 -3.37 3.34
C LEU A 320 28.36 -4.76 2.77
N ALA A 321 28.93 -5.10 1.61
CA ALA A 321 28.74 -6.39 0.95
C ALA A 321 29.95 -7.30 1.15
N TYR A 322 29.90 -8.09 2.21
CA TYR A 322 30.92 -9.08 2.55
C TYR A 322 30.89 -10.24 1.56
N ASN A 323 32.07 -10.77 1.21
CA ASN A 323 32.24 -11.84 0.23
C ASN A 323 31.76 -11.51 -1.20
N LEU A 324 31.52 -10.23 -1.52
CA LEU A 324 31.35 -9.79 -2.91
C LEU A 324 32.70 -9.87 -3.64
N THR A 325 32.83 -10.83 -4.55
CA THR A 325 34.00 -11.06 -5.40
C THR A 325 33.81 -10.42 -6.79
N ASN A 326 34.91 -10.15 -7.49
CA ASN A 326 34.93 -9.46 -8.78
C ASN A 326 35.49 -10.34 -9.92
N GLY A 327 35.26 -9.94 -11.17
CA GLY A 327 35.74 -10.65 -12.36
C GLY A 327 34.90 -11.90 -12.66
N SER A 328 35.53 -12.94 -13.21
CA SER A 328 34.85 -14.17 -13.65
C SER A 328 34.19 -14.98 -12.53
N ASN A 329 34.60 -14.78 -11.27
CA ASN A 329 34.13 -15.51 -10.10
C ASN A 329 33.34 -14.58 -9.17
N VAL A 330 32.38 -13.82 -9.70
CA VAL A 330 31.49 -12.96 -8.89
C VAL A 330 30.57 -13.81 -8.00
N ASN A 331 30.32 -13.33 -6.79
CA ASN A 331 29.34 -13.86 -5.84
C ASN A 331 28.13 -12.90 -5.81
N PRO A 332 27.15 -13.03 -6.73
CA PRO A 332 26.12 -12.01 -6.88
C PRO A 332 24.93 -12.20 -5.91
N TYR A 333 24.79 -13.35 -5.25
CA TYR A 333 23.56 -13.67 -4.54
C TYR A 333 23.62 -13.31 -3.06
N VAL A 334 22.65 -12.53 -2.57
CA VAL A 334 22.53 -12.17 -1.14
C VAL A 334 22.11 -13.40 -0.33
N GLN A 335 22.95 -13.80 0.63
CA GLN A 335 22.72 -14.96 1.50
C GLN A 335 22.02 -14.58 2.81
N SER A 336 22.35 -13.41 3.36
CA SER A 336 21.72 -12.84 4.55
C SER A 336 21.93 -11.33 4.61
N VAL A 337 21.04 -10.65 5.34
CA VAL A 337 21.05 -9.20 5.55
C VAL A 337 20.97 -8.89 7.05
N LYS A 338 21.66 -7.85 7.48
CA LYS A 338 21.38 -7.14 8.74
C LYS A 338 21.20 -5.65 8.47
N ILE A 339 20.38 -4.99 9.27
CA ILE A 339 20.29 -3.51 9.31
C ILE A 339 20.51 -3.09 10.77
N ASN A 340 21.51 -2.25 11.02
CA ASN A 340 21.93 -1.82 12.35
C ASN A 340 22.13 -3.00 13.31
N GLY A 341 22.83 -4.04 12.84
CA GLY A 341 23.12 -5.29 13.56
C GLY A 341 21.94 -6.26 13.71
N LYS A 342 20.70 -5.84 13.42
CA LYS A 342 19.49 -6.69 13.52
C LYS A 342 19.35 -7.56 12.28
N ASN A 343 19.18 -8.87 12.45
CA ASN A 343 18.92 -9.80 11.36
C ASN A 343 17.68 -9.38 10.55
N TRP A 344 17.82 -9.31 9.23
CA TRP A 344 16.80 -8.81 8.32
C TRP A 344 16.44 -9.90 7.30
N ARG A 345 15.26 -10.51 7.47
CA ARG A 345 14.77 -11.57 6.56
C ARG A 345 13.96 -11.04 5.37
N LYS A 346 13.74 -9.73 5.32
CA LYS A 346 12.96 -9.08 4.26
C LYS A 346 13.83 -8.78 3.05
N THR A 347 13.31 -8.99 1.84
CA THR A 347 13.92 -8.53 0.56
C THR A 347 13.75 -7.03 0.31
N TRP A 348 13.22 -6.29 1.28
CA TRP A 348 12.87 -4.88 1.18
C TRP A 348 13.01 -4.20 2.55
N PHE A 349 13.02 -2.88 2.57
CA PHE A 349 12.99 -2.06 3.79
C PHE A 349 12.28 -0.73 3.53
N ARG A 350 11.94 -0.01 4.60
CA ARG A 350 11.31 1.32 4.57
C ARG A 350 12.35 2.43 4.77
N HIS A 351 12.11 3.62 4.24
CA HIS A 351 12.99 4.78 4.40
C HIS A 351 13.23 5.11 5.88
N SER A 352 12.21 4.95 6.73
CA SER A 352 12.30 5.04 8.18
C SER A 352 13.36 4.13 8.82
N ASN A 353 13.76 3.03 8.17
CA ASN A 353 14.84 2.15 8.63
C ASN A 353 16.25 2.72 8.39
N ILE A 354 16.39 3.73 7.54
CA ILE A 354 17.66 4.41 7.20
C ILE A 354 17.69 5.91 7.50
N ALA A 355 16.54 6.56 7.74
CA ALA A 355 16.40 8.01 7.85
C ALA A 355 17.25 8.67 8.95
N ASN A 356 17.57 7.94 10.02
CA ASN A 356 18.47 8.40 11.11
C ASN A 356 19.92 7.89 10.95
N GLY A 357 20.27 7.42 9.75
CA GLY A 357 21.52 6.74 9.45
C GLY A 357 21.43 5.23 9.72
N ALA A 358 22.13 4.45 8.91
CA ALA A 358 22.14 3.00 9.07
C ALA A 358 23.38 2.33 8.47
N ILE A 359 23.68 1.13 8.95
CA ILE A 359 24.59 0.18 8.32
C ILE A 359 23.76 -1.05 7.90
N MET A 360 23.69 -1.29 6.60
CA MET A 360 23.17 -2.53 6.03
C MET A 360 24.35 -3.45 5.72
N GLU A 361 24.38 -4.61 6.36
CA GLU A 361 25.38 -5.64 6.15
C GLU A 361 24.79 -6.76 5.28
N LEU A 362 25.41 -7.04 4.15
CA LEU A 362 25.04 -8.11 3.22
C LEU A 362 26.15 -9.17 3.22
N VAL A 363 25.78 -10.45 3.34
CA VAL A 363 26.70 -11.57 3.08
C VAL A 363 26.38 -12.12 1.70
N MET A 364 27.34 -12.10 0.79
CA MET A 364 27.18 -12.56 -0.59
C MET A 364 27.66 -14.00 -0.79
N GLY A 365 27.16 -14.68 -1.83
CA GLY A 365 27.53 -16.06 -2.18
C GLY A 365 27.44 -16.36 -3.67
N PRO A 366 28.05 -17.49 -4.11
CA PRO A 366 28.11 -17.90 -5.51
C PRO A 366 26.81 -18.50 -6.05
N GLU A 367 25.90 -18.95 -5.17
CA GLU A 367 24.65 -19.62 -5.51
C GLU A 367 23.44 -18.91 -4.87
N PRO A 368 22.22 -19.00 -5.44
CA PRO A 368 21.00 -18.48 -4.83
C PRO A 368 20.80 -18.94 -3.38
N SER A 369 20.40 -18.01 -2.50
CA SER A 369 20.16 -18.31 -1.08
C SER A 369 19.00 -19.30 -0.92
N LYS A 370 19.18 -20.25 -0.01
CA LYS A 370 18.15 -21.24 0.37
C LYS A 370 17.38 -20.85 1.64
N VAL A 371 17.57 -19.61 2.14
CA VAL A 371 17.07 -19.17 3.46
C VAL A 371 16.63 -17.70 3.47
N TRP A 372 17.23 -16.84 2.65
CA TRP A 372 16.87 -15.43 2.55
C TRP A 372 16.20 -15.16 1.20
N GLY A 373 15.11 -14.39 1.20
CA GLY A 373 14.38 -14.02 -0.01
C GLY A 373 13.67 -15.17 -0.74
N ILE A 374 13.33 -16.26 -0.04
CA ILE A 374 12.61 -17.41 -0.59
C ILE A 374 11.21 -17.57 0.02
N ILE A 375 10.28 -18.10 -0.78
CA ILE A 375 8.96 -18.57 -0.34
C ILE A 375 9.03 -20.09 -0.19
N GLY A 376 9.12 -20.58 1.05
CA GLY A 376 9.32 -22.00 1.38
C GLY A 376 8.04 -22.70 1.84
N GLY A 377 7.87 -23.96 1.44
CA GLY A 377 6.67 -24.76 1.77
C GLY A 377 6.69 -25.50 3.12
N ASN A 378 7.66 -25.22 4.00
CA ASN A 378 7.85 -25.88 5.31
C ASN A 378 8.57 -24.95 6.30
N GLU A 379 8.08 -23.73 6.51
CA GLU A 379 8.54 -22.86 7.61
C GLU A 379 7.38 -22.23 8.39
N ASP A 380 7.55 -22.14 9.71
CA ASP A 380 6.49 -21.82 10.66
C ASP A 380 5.93 -20.39 10.58
N LYS A 381 4.59 -20.32 10.63
CA LYS A 381 3.73 -19.36 11.37
C LYS A 381 4.07 -17.85 11.40
N ILE A 382 4.93 -17.37 10.51
CA ILE A 382 5.18 -15.95 10.27
C ILE A 382 4.84 -15.72 8.81
N ASP A 383 3.99 -14.73 8.54
CA ASP A 383 3.49 -14.47 7.21
C ASP A 383 4.65 -14.34 6.20
N VAL A 384 4.66 -15.25 5.23
CA VAL A 384 5.69 -15.37 4.22
C VAL A 384 5.65 -14.16 3.27
N GLU A 385 4.48 -13.52 3.11
CA GLU A 385 4.36 -12.26 2.40
C GLU A 385 5.27 -11.20 3.03
N TYR A 386 5.27 -11.07 4.36
CA TYR A 386 6.07 -10.10 5.11
C TYR A 386 7.61 -10.26 4.95
N ARG A 387 8.08 -11.39 4.42
CA ARG A 387 9.51 -11.73 4.24
C ARG A 387 10.05 -11.51 2.82
N VAL A 388 9.22 -11.58 1.80
CA VAL A 388 9.70 -11.49 0.40
C VAL A 388 8.95 -10.44 -0.43
N VAL A 389 7.81 -10.00 0.10
CA VAL A 389 6.94 -9.00 -0.49
C VAL A 389 6.94 -7.81 0.47
N PRO A 390 7.04 -6.54 0.03
CA PRO A 390 6.40 -5.49 0.83
C PRO A 390 4.98 -5.95 1.13
N PRO A 391 4.46 -5.85 2.36
CA PRO A 391 3.20 -6.47 2.73
C PRO A 391 2.19 -6.15 1.64
N SER A 392 1.66 -7.20 1.01
CA SER A 392 0.60 -7.00 0.03
C SER A 392 -0.49 -6.20 0.73
N MET A 393 -1.17 -5.31 0.00
CA MET A 393 -1.93 -4.25 0.64
C MET A 393 -3.30 -4.76 1.15
N ASN A 394 -3.30 -5.77 2.05
CA ASN A 394 -4.35 -6.73 2.42
C ASN A 394 -4.49 -7.01 3.95
N PHE A 395 -4.99 -8.19 4.40
CA PHE A 395 -6.01 -8.32 5.47
C PHE A 395 -5.57 -8.53 6.92
N ILE A 396 -4.29 -8.34 7.28
CA ILE A 396 -3.90 -8.60 8.67
C ILE A 396 -4.35 -7.43 9.56
N VAL A 397 -5.61 -7.48 9.99
CA VAL A 397 -5.96 -6.88 11.29
C VAL A 397 -5.19 -7.68 12.31
N ASP A 398 -4.18 -7.07 12.91
CA ASP A 398 -3.68 -7.59 14.17
C ASP A 398 -4.82 -7.48 15.19
N GLU A 399 -5.15 -8.57 15.89
CA GLU A 399 -6.21 -8.56 16.90
C GLU A 399 -5.92 -7.53 18.02
N ASN A 400 -4.66 -7.07 18.13
CA ASN A 400 -4.24 -6.01 19.04
C ASN A 400 -4.58 -4.59 18.58
N ASP A 401 -4.94 -4.37 17.31
CA ASP A 401 -5.21 -3.04 16.77
C ASP A 401 -6.71 -2.66 16.82
N ILE A 402 -7.60 -3.61 17.15
CA ILE A 402 -9.03 -3.33 17.35
C ILE A 402 -9.23 -2.50 18.62
N ARG A 403 -9.58 -1.23 18.44
CA ARG A 403 -9.94 -0.32 19.54
C ARG A 403 -11.45 -0.29 19.72
N THR A 404 -11.89 -0.45 20.97
CA THR A 404 -13.31 -0.37 21.33
C THR A 404 -13.54 0.82 22.24
N ARG A 405 -14.56 1.63 21.93
CA ARG A 405 -15.04 2.67 22.84
C ARG A 405 -15.97 1.99 23.84
N CYS A 406 -15.53 1.91 25.08
CA CYS A 406 -16.31 1.31 26.17
C CYS A 406 -16.82 2.41 27.10
N VAL A 407 -18.15 2.53 27.20
CA VAL A 407 -18.81 3.40 28.18
C VAL A 407 -19.50 2.52 29.22
N VAL A 408 -19.08 2.66 30.48
CA VAL A 408 -19.66 1.95 31.62
C VAL A 408 -20.54 2.92 32.42
N CYS A 409 -21.85 2.80 32.26
CA CYS A 409 -22.83 3.63 32.95
C CYS A 409 -23.50 2.87 34.11
N CYS A 410 -23.23 3.30 35.35
CA CYS A 410 -23.81 2.73 36.56
C CYS A 410 -25.07 3.51 36.98
N THR A 411 -26.23 2.85 37.07
CA THR A 411 -27.49 3.50 37.50
C THR A 411 -28.18 2.76 38.63
N ASN A 412 -28.71 3.53 39.59
CA ASN A 412 -29.48 3.02 40.73
C ASN A 412 -30.97 2.95 40.37
N THR A 413 -31.60 1.80 40.61
CA THR A 413 -32.94 1.44 40.14
C THR A 413 -34.06 2.39 40.61
N SER A 414 -33.83 3.13 41.70
CA SER A 414 -34.79 4.10 42.24
C SER A 414 -35.04 5.32 41.35
N GLN A 415 -34.23 5.57 40.29
CA GLN A 415 -34.42 6.71 39.38
C GLN A 415 -34.86 6.34 37.95
N ALA A 416 -34.72 5.08 37.52
CA ALA A 416 -34.96 4.68 36.14
C ALA A 416 -36.41 4.87 35.64
N LYS A 417 -37.41 4.82 36.54
CA LYS A 417 -38.84 4.98 36.19
C LYS A 417 -39.32 6.42 35.98
N LYS A 418 -38.45 7.43 36.14
CA LYS A 418 -38.76 8.85 35.91
C LYS A 418 -38.12 9.46 34.66
N ARG A 419 -37.66 8.65 33.69
CA ARG A 419 -37.10 9.13 32.41
C ARG A 419 -38.15 9.32 31.31
N LYS A 420 -39.10 10.22 31.55
CA LYS A 420 -39.87 10.93 30.51
C LYS A 420 -40.05 12.36 30.99
N GLN A 421 -39.50 13.30 30.21
CA GLN A 421 -39.34 14.74 30.51
C GLN A 421 -38.19 15.05 31.48
N GLU A 422 -37.57 16.21 31.20
CA GLU A 422 -36.48 16.90 31.93
C GLU A 422 -35.05 16.38 31.71
N GLU A 423 -34.22 17.29 31.16
CA GLU A 423 -32.78 17.17 30.99
C GLU A 423 -32.05 17.51 32.32
N THR A 424 -30.78 17.08 32.42
CA THR A 424 -29.80 17.39 33.47
C THR A 424 -30.01 16.85 34.90
N ASN A 425 -28.87 16.50 35.52
CA ASN A 425 -28.64 16.29 36.96
C ASN A 425 -29.16 14.99 37.62
N ASN A 426 -28.48 13.87 37.34
CA ASN A 426 -28.06 12.86 38.33
C ASN A 426 -27.21 11.76 37.66
N PHE A 427 -25.92 12.02 37.46
CA PHE A 427 -24.92 11.04 36.99
C PHE A 427 -23.90 10.79 38.11
N MET A 428 -23.58 9.52 38.37
CA MET A 428 -22.61 9.09 39.41
C MET A 428 -21.23 8.75 38.82
N GLY A 429 -20.92 9.28 37.64
CA GLY A 429 -19.67 9.05 36.91
C GLY A 429 -19.88 8.26 35.62
N GLU A 430 -19.28 8.77 34.55
CA GLU A 430 -19.18 8.15 33.24
C GLU A 430 -17.67 8.06 32.92
N LYS A 431 -17.13 6.83 32.87
CA LYS A 431 -15.73 6.59 32.46
C LYS A 431 -15.72 6.08 31.02
N GLU A 432 -15.52 7.00 30.10
CA GLU A 432 -15.26 6.70 28.69
C GLU A 432 -13.76 6.46 28.48
N ASN A 433 -13.41 5.34 27.85
CA ASN A 433 -12.03 5.06 27.40
C ASN A 433 -12.03 4.30 26.07
N ILE A 434 -11.00 4.56 25.27
CA ILE A 434 -10.66 3.80 24.05
C ILE A 434 -9.66 2.72 24.45
N ILE A 435 -10.02 1.45 24.29
CA ILE A 435 -9.27 0.32 24.86
C ILE A 435 -9.09 -0.78 23.81
N ASN A 436 -7.90 -1.40 23.78
CA ASN A 436 -7.65 -2.62 23.01
C ASN A 436 -8.65 -3.72 23.45
N PHE A 437 -9.29 -4.38 22.48
CA PHE A 437 -10.37 -5.34 22.73
C PHE A 437 -10.03 -6.43 23.77
N ASN A 438 -8.81 -6.96 23.75
CA ASN A 438 -8.38 -8.03 24.67
C ASN A 438 -8.38 -7.59 26.14
N ASN A 439 -8.23 -6.29 26.41
CA ASN A 439 -8.17 -5.71 27.75
C ASN A 439 -9.53 -5.20 28.26
N VAL A 440 -10.59 -5.22 27.43
CA VAL A 440 -11.92 -4.68 27.78
C VAL A 440 -12.55 -5.45 28.94
N ALA A 441 -12.37 -6.77 29.00
CA ALA A 441 -12.87 -7.59 30.11
C ALA A 441 -12.19 -7.22 31.45
N ASP A 442 -10.88 -6.97 31.43
CA ASP A 442 -10.12 -6.62 32.63
C ASP A 442 -10.42 -5.17 33.05
N TYR A 443 -10.57 -4.23 32.11
CA TYR A 443 -11.02 -2.86 32.41
C TYR A 443 -12.42 -2.81 33.04
N ILE A 444 -13.37 -3.60 32.52
CA ILE A 444 -14.72 -3.70 33.11
C ILE A 444 -14.64 -4.33 34.49
N TYR A 445 -13.83 -5.39 34.67
CA TYR A 445 -13.62 -6.01 35.98
C TYR A 445 -13.02 -5.02 37.00
N ASP A 446 -11.96 -4.30 36.65
CA ASP A 446 -11.31 -3.31 37.51
C ASP A 446 -12.25 -2.15 37.84
N SER A 447 -13.03 -1.66 36.87
CA SER A 447 -14.04 -0.62 37.08
C SER A 447 -15.17 -1.07 38.02
N LEU A 448 -15.60 -2.34 37.92
CA LEU A 448 -16.57 -2.95 38.84
C LEU A 448 -15.97 -3.13 40.25
N LEU A 449 -14.69 -3.50 40.34
CA LEU A 449 -13.99 -3.67 41.61
C LEU A 449 -13.79 -2.32 42.33
N GLU A 450 -13.40 -1.28 41.59
CA GLU A 450 -13.31 0.10 42.07
C GLU A 450 -14.68 0.61 42.56
N TYR A 451 -15.76 0.41 41.79
CA TYR A 451 -17.11 0.80 42.19
C TYR A 451 -17.59 0.06 43.45
N LYS A 452 -17.29 -1.24 43.57
CA LYS A 452 -17.55 -2.06 44.75
C LYS A 452 -16.77 -1.58 45.98
N ASN A 453 -15.51 -1.20 45.82
CA ASN A 453 -14.68 -0.69 46.91
C ASN A 453 -15.07 0.74 47.35
N LEU A 454 -15.79 1.49 46.51
CA LEU A 454 -16.29 2.83 46.79
C LEU A 454 -17.71 2.87 47.39
N ASN A 455 -18.45 1.76 47.36
CA ASN A 455 -19.84 1.69 47.85
C ASN A 455 -20.07 0.39 48.65
N ASP A 456 -20.05 0.49 49.98
CA ASP A 456 -20.25 -0.65 50.91
C ASP A 456 -21.65 -1.32 50.82
N ASP A 457 -22.61 -0.73 50.09
CA ASP A 457 -24.05 -1.04 50.17
C ASP A 457 -24.56 -1.81 48.92
N LEU A 458 -23.98 -2.98 48.66
CA LEU A 458 -24.24 -3.82 47.47
C LEU A 458 -25.48 -4.74 47.57
N GLU A 459 -26.44 -4.46 48.46
CA GLU A 459 -27.72 -5.19 48.53
C GLU A 459 -28.74 -4.77 47.45
N ARG A 460 -28.45 -3.75 46.63
CA ARG A 460 -29.39 -3.21 45.63
C ARG A 460 -28.99 -3.57 44.19
N GLN A 461 -29.99 -3.82 43.35
CA GLN A 461 -29.82 -4.11 41.92
C GLN A 461 -29.25 -2.88 41.18
N VAL A 462 -27.93 -2.84 41.01
CA VAL A 462 -27.24 -1.90 40.12
C VAL A 462 -27.45 -2.36 38.68
N HIS A 463 -28.02 -1.48 37.85
CA HIS A 463 -28.10 -1.72 36.41
C HIS A 463 -26.93 -1.05 35.71
N PHE A 464 -26.08 -1.88 35.13
CA PHE A 464 -24.97 -1.47 34.29
C PHE A 464 -25.45 -1.39 32.84
N HIS A 465 -25.36 -0.21 32.25
CA HIS A 465 -25.44 -0.06 30.80
C HIS A 465 -24.02 -0.10 30.25
N LEU A 466 -23.71 -1.19 29.54
CA LEU A 466 -22.50 -1.34 28.74
C LEU A 466 -22.83 -0.96 27.30
N GLN A 467 -22.35 0.19 26.85
CA GLN A 467 -22.38 0.54 25.44
C GLN A 467 -21.05 0.13 24.81
N PHE A 468 -21.13 -0.80 23.85
CA PHE A 468 -20.02 -1.21 23.01
C PHE A 468 -20.17 -0.53 21.66
N ASP A 469 -19.62 0.67 21.55
CA ASP A 469 -19.41 1.28 20.25
C ASP A 469 -18.11 0.69 19.72
N ILE A 470 -18.23 -0.29 18.82
CA ILE A 470 -17.10 -0.71 18.01
C ILE A 470 -16.75 0.48 17.13
N ASP A 471 -15.56 1.05 17.35
CA ASP A 471 -15.06 2.07 16.47
C ASP A 471 -14.68 1.41 15.15
N LEU A 472 -15.63 1.46 14.21
CA LEU A 472 -15.47 0.92 12.87
C LEU A 472 -14.26 1.54 12.17
N ASN A 473 -13.88 2.79 12.47
CA ASN A 473 -12.72 3.43 11.87
C ASN A 473 -11.43 2.73 12.31
N SER A 474 -11.28 2.42 13.61
CA SER A 474 -10.13 1.65 14.12
C SER A 474 -10.02 0.24 13.51
N ILE A 475 -11.15 -0.39 13.16
CA ILE A 475 -11.16 -1.65 12.42
C ILE A 475 -10.74 -1.39 10.97
N TYR A 476 -11.36 -0.41 10.28
CA TYR A 476 -11.03 -0.03 8.90
C TYR A 476 -9.56 0.35 8.68
N GLU A 477 -8.88 0.89 9.69
CA GLU A 477 -7.44 1.16 9.66
C GLU A 477 -6.57 -0.08 9.44
N HIS A 478 -7.04 -1.27 9.83
CA HIS A 478 -6.23 -2.49 9.95
C HIS A 478 -6.65 -3.65 9.02
N ILE A 479 -7.80 -3.56 8.32
CA ILE A 479 -8.26 -4.56 7.30
C ILE A 479 -7.89 -4.18 5.84
N SER A 480 -7.82 -5.17 4.93
CA SER A 480 -7.89 -5.02 3.44
C SER A 480 -7.95 -6.37 2.65
N PRO A 481 -8.66 -6.55 1.51
CA PRO A 481 -9.23 -7.84 1.06
C PRO A 481 -8.40 -9.17 0.92
N VAL A 482 -8.31 -10.02 1.97
CA VAL A 482 -8.38 -11.51 1.88
C VAL A 482 -9.12 -12.06 3.12
N GLU A 483 -10.34 -12.57 3.09
CA GLU A 483 -11.09 -13.19 1.99
C GLU A 483 -12.60 -12.96 2.23
N VAL A 484 -13.33 -12.37 1.27
CA VAL A 484 -14.80 -12.43 1.25
C VAL A 484 -15.28 -12.85 -0.14
N THR A 485 -14.87 -14.05 -0.54
CA THR A 485 -15.45 -14.76 -1.69
C THR A 485 -16.74 -15.47 -1.27
N THR A 486 -17.80 -14.72 -0.98
CA THR A 486 -19.19 -15.11 -1.30
C THR A 486 -20.19 -13.99 -0.97
N LYS A 487 -20.66 -13.29 -2.02
CA LYS A 487 -21.94 -12.57 -2.18
C LYS A 487 -22.49 -11.58 -1.14
N ASP A 488 -22.02 -11.55 0.10
CA ASP A 488 -22.66 -10.79 1.17
C ASP A 488 -21.85 -9.59 1.66
N ASN A 489 -22.59 -8.49 1.78
CA ASN A 489 -22.23 -7.14 2.20
C ASN A 489 -21.15 -7.08 3.33
N PRO A 490 -20.08 -6.26 3.22
CA PRO A 490 -19.04 -6.14 4.26
C PRO A 490 -19.59 -5.72 5.64
N TYR A 491 -20.71 -5.00 5.71
CA TYR A 491 -21.39 -4.71 6.98
C TYR A 491 -21.83 -5.99 7.71
N ILE A 492 -22.15 -7.08 6.99
CA ILE A 492 -22.52 -8.38 7.57
C ILE A 492 -21.29 -9.11 8.11
N TYR A 493 -20.13 -9.03 7.43
CA TYR A 493 -18.88 -9.62 7.94
C TYR A 493 -18.44 -8.95 9.24
N VAL A 494 -18.41 -7.61 9.26
CA VAL A 494 -18.05 -6.85 10.47
C VAL A 494 -19.09 -7.06 11.58
N ALA A 495 -20.39 -7.12 11.26
CA ALA A 495 -21.43 -7.47 12.24
C ALA A 495 -21.29 -8.90 12.79
N ASN A 496 -20.91 -9.88 11.99
CA ASN A 496 -20.67 -11.25 12.44
C ASN A 496 -19.39 -11.36 13.29
N LEU A 497 -18.32 -10.64 12.94
CA LEU A 497 -17.10 -10.57 13.74
C LEU A 497 -17.38 -9.87 15.09
N ALA A 498 -18.10 -8.75 15.07
CA ALA A 498 -18.61 -8.08 16.26
C ALA A 498 -19.46 -9.02 17.12
N PHE A 499 -20.38 -9.78 16.52
CA PHE A 499 -21.27 -10.72 17.21
C PHE A 499 -20.50 -11.90 17.82
N HIS A 500 -19.54 -12.48 17.10
CA HIS A 500 -18.71 -13.58 17.59
C HIS A 500 -17.75 -13.12 18.71
N ASN A 501 -17.18 -11.92 18.59
CA ASN A 501 -16.34 -11.33 19.62
C ASN A 501 -17.16 -10.90 20.85
N ARG A 502 -18.40 -10.42 20.67
CA ARG A 502 -19.36 -10.16 21.76
C ARG A 502 -19.75 -11.45 22.48
N LEU A 503 -19.93 -12.57 21.77
CA LEU A 503 -20.12 -13.89 22.37
C LEU A 503 -18.89 -14.33 23.19
N LYS A 504 -17.67 -14.24 22.63
CA LYS A 504 -16.43 -14.53 23.37
C LYS A 504 -16.23 -13.62 24.60
N PHE A 505 -16.62 -12.34 24.51
CA PHE A 505 -16.62 -11.44 25.66
C PHE A 505 -17.58 -11.93 26.76
N LEU A 506 -18.79 -12.36 26.39
CA LEU A 506 -19.76 -12.92 27.34
C LEU A 506 -19.26 -14.24 27.95
N GLU A 507 -18.64 -15.12 27.17
CA GLU A 507 -18.01 -16.37 27.64
C GLU A 507 -16.80 -16.12 28.56
N ASN A 508 -15.97 -15.11 28.27
CA ASN A 508 -14.88 -14.68 29.16
C ASN A 508 -15.41 -14.03 30.45
N MET A 509 -16.50 -13.26 30.39
CA MET A 509 -17.17 -12.74 31.59
C MET A 509 -17.79 -13.87 32.43
N GLU A 510 -18.43 -14.86 31.79
CA GLU A 510 -19.04 -16.02 32.46
C GLU A 510 -17.99 -16.92 33.15
N SER A 511 -16.80 -17.05 32.56
CA SER A 511 -15.69 -17.81 33.15
C SER A 511 -14.88 -17.04 34.21
N LYS A 512 -14.79 -15.70 34.13
CA LYS A 512 -14.13 -14.85 35.14
C LYS A 512 -15.05 -14.44 36.31
N VAL A 513 -16.38 -14.44 36.14
CA VAL A 513 -17.34 -13.86 37.11
C VAL A 513 -18.49 -14.82 37.44
N MET A 514 -18.32 -15.62 38.51
CA MET A 514 -19.42 -16.31 39.19
C MET A 514 -19.76 -15.67 40.54
N PRO A 515 -21.02 -15.66 41.01
CA PRO A 515 -22.27 -15.94 40.30
C PRO A 515 -23.19 -14.70 40.27
N VAL A 516 -23.26 -14.00 39.13
CA VAL A 516 -24.34 -13.03 38.86
C VAL A 516 -25.33 -13.63 37.86
N GLU A 517 -25.78 -14.86 38.16
CA GLU A 517 -26.55 -15.72 37.24
C GLU A 517 -27.83 -15.09 36.71
N ASN A 518 -28.41 -14.11 37.41
CA ASN A 518 -29.63 -13.42 36.99
C ASN A 518 -29.35 -12.25 36.03
N LEU A 519 -28.24 -11.53 36.17
CA LEU A 519 -27.95 -10.34 35.35
C LEU A 519 -27.60 -10.73 33.90
N VAL A 520 -26.77 -11.78 33.74
CA VAL A 520 -26.38 -12.29 32.41
C VAL A 520 -27.59 -12.89 31.69
N LYS A 521 -28.46 -13.64 32.40
CA LYS A 521 -29.69 -14.21 31.83
C LYS A 521 -30.69 -13.15 31.38
N ASP A 522 -30.87 -12.06 32.13
CA ASP A 522 -31.77 -10.98 31.75
C ASP A 522 -31.26 -10.20 30.53
N ILE A 523 -29.95 -9.92 30.44
CA ILE A 523 -29.34 -9.30 29.25
C ILE A 523 -29.54 -10.20 28.01
N LEU A 524 -29.24 -11.49 28.12
CA LEU A 524 -29.41 -12.47 27.04
C LEU A 524 -30.87 -12.66 26.61
N GLN A 525 -31.84 -12.58 27.53
CA GLN A 525 -33.27 -12.60 27.18
C GLN A 525 -33.75 -11.29 26.55
N HIS A 526 -33.23 -10.14 26.99
CA HIS A 526 -33.64 -8.85 26.46
C HIS A 526 -33.16 -8.64 25.01
N GLU A 527 -31.93 -9.05 24.67
CA GLU A 527 -31.42 -8.92 23.31
C GLU A 527 -32.10 -9.88 22.32
N LYS A 528 -32.36 -11.14 22.72
CA LYS A 528 -33.11 -12.11 21.89
C LYS A 528 -34.51 -11.64 21.47
N ARG A 529 -35.09 -10.67 22.17
CA ARG A 529 -36.39 -10.05 21.82
C ARG A 529 -36.29 -8.89 20.84
N HIS A 530 -35.09 -8.33 20.62
CA HIS A 530 -34.86 -7.24 19.66
C HIS A 530 -34.20 -7.70 18.35
N THR A 531 -33.66 -8.92 18.31
CA THR A 531 -33.04 -9.52 17.10
C THR A 531 -34.03 -10.26 16.20
N LEU A 532 -35.16 -9.62 15.86
CA LEU A 532 -35.98 -10.00 14.71
C LEU A 532 -36.04 -8.80 13.75
N PRO A 533 -35.87 -8.97 12.44
CA PRO A 533 -35.74 -7.86 11.51
C PRO A 533 -37.05 -7.06 11.46
N ARG A 534 -37.01 -5.82 11.96
CA ARG A 534 -38.08 -4.85 11.75
C ARG A 534 -38.06 -4.43 10.28
N THR A 535 -39.08 -4.86 9.55
CA THR A 535 -39.33 -4.41 8.18
C THR A 535 -39.57 -2.90 8.17
N TRP A 536 -38.64 -2.16 7.55
CA TRP A 536 -38.90 -0.78 7.16
C TRP A 536 -39.89 -0.79 5.97
N LYS A 537 -41.05 -0.18 6.17
CA LYS A 537 -41.90 0.29 5.08
C LYS A 537 -41.62 1.77 4.93
N ASP A 538 -40.98 2.16 3.84
CA ASP A 538 -41.06 3.54 3.40
C ASP A 538 -42.32 3.74 2.54
N SER A 539 -42.92 4.92 2.65
CA SER A 539 -44.13 5.28 1.94
C SER A 539 -43.83 6.34 0.90
N ASN A 540 -44.01 5.96 -0.37
CA ASN A 540 -43.71 6.72 -1.59
C ASN A 540 -42.25 6.62 -2.05
N GLU A 541 -41.91 5.53 -2.75
CA GLU A 541 -41.58 5.58 -4.18
C GLU A 541 -41.33 4.17 -4.74
N ASN A 542 -41.72 3.95 -6.00
CA ASN A 542 -41.92 2.61 -6.56
C ASN A 542 -40.79 2.25 -7.55
N THR A 543 -39.53 2.21 -7.09
CA THR A 543 -38.40 1.76 -7.93
C THR A 543 -37.32 1.05 -7.11
N GLN A 544 -37.03 -0.20 -7.48
CA GLN A 544 -35.99 -1.01 -6.87
C GLN A 544 -34.63 -0.72 -7.52
N TYR A 545 -33.61 -0.41 -6.72
CA TYR A 545 -32.22 -0.53 -7.15
C TYR A 545 -31.68 -1.90 -6.72
N TYR A 546 -31.28 -2.70 -7.71
CA TYR A 546 -30.44 -3.88 -7.47
C TYR A 546 -28.98 -3.44 -7.49
N GLY A 547 -28.18 -3.99 -6.57
CA GLY A 547 -26.79 -3.58 -6.32
C GLY A 547 -25.73 -4.27 -7.17
#